data_AF-A0A4Z1SM04-F1
#
_entry.id   AF-A0A4Z1SM04-F1
#
_cell.length_a   1.000
_cell.length_b   1.000
_cell.length_c   1.000
_cell.angle_alpha   90.00
_cell.angle_beta   90.00
_cell.angle_gamma   90.00
#
_symmetry.space_group_name_H-M   'P 1'
#
loop_
_entity.id
_entity.type
_entity.pdbx_description
1 polymer ?
#
loop_
_entity_poly.entity_id
_entity_poly.type
_entity_poly.pdbx_seq_one_letter_code
_entity_poly.pdbx_strand_id
1 'polypeptide(L)'
;MVRGGKNARALSCTEGTASGNCKAGSCLDLGTLGKVCKECATANEASIDGTCSSAIESNTCSNGVCTACAGTYFLFYGGCYNQASGGEGAALCKTATKGQCSERASDAMGIFVKGSKDAPTGLYTCNDKTNGVPNCAACTSPATNKPKCNACRTGFLPDQDKSECIQSSLQHCLLVTDADTCHTCEDGYYVSNKVCVPCSSGCKVCDSSGCSECLEGYYSTGTPITCTKCSVENCRTCTADGCTACLDGYAKTGTGTNTKCIPVGGADVKDPHCSTASALALNGTFAICKECQAGFVPVDGVCQSSTTAPASNVCTSNGNKCASCKNGFMLYEGGCYSSSRAASLGICASSFLVGDQRACSKCKAGTVPIDGACVEVGSALSRANIEDVCKKSDDSPVDASSTSCDKCGTNGGTNYFLLNGGCYPAGTSNAGSLGNKICSTAANGACIQTAQDSPFLLEGTQLVSCSSKMSGCVACSDASTCSKCGVGYVETPSSNACTPCSVENCASCSDAATCTTCLDGSAPAATDPKCKALEASGSSSSGLSGGAIAGIVIAVLLVLGGLGGFLGWWFGCRGK
;
A
#
# COMPACT_ATOMS: atom_id res chain seq x y z
N MET A 1 7.05 0.44 -8.02
CA MET A 1 7.98 1.38 -7.35
C MET A 1 8.91 0.62 -6.45
N VAL A 2 10.20 0.65 -6.79
CA VAL A 2 11.31 0.29 -5.92
C VAL A 2 11.30 1.29 -4.75
N ARG A 3 11.08 0.81 -3.52
CA ARG A 3 11.13 1.60 -2.28
C ARG A 3 12.57 1.66 -1.77
N GLY A 4 13.14 2.86 -1.68
CA GLY A 4 14.31 3.13 -0.85
C GLY A 4 13.85 3.35 0.59
N GLY A 5 14.18 2.41 1.48
CA GLY A 5 13.98 2.57 2.91
C GLY A 5 14.84 3.72 3.47
N LYS A 6 14.73 3.94 4.79
CA LYS A 6 15.95 4.22 5.57
C LYS A 6 17.02 3.29 5.00
N ASN A 7 18.25 3.75 4.78
CA ASN A 7 19.35 2.82 4.56
C ASN A 7 19.42 1.94 5.81
N ALA A 8 18.59 0.88 5.84
CA ALA A 8 18.78 -0.30 6.64
C ALA A 8 20.20 -0.63 6.26
N ARG A 9 21.10 -0.39 7.21
CA ARG A 9 22.48 -0.82 7.09
C ARG A 9 22.37 -2.22 6.51
N ALA A 10 22.86 -2.44 5.28
CA ALA A 10 22.67 -3.73 4.64
C ALA A 10 23.17 -4.75 5.66
N LEU A 11 22.23 -5.53 6.21
CA LEU A 11 22.53 -6.44 7.30
C LEU A 11 23.69 -7.28 6.77
N SER A 12 24.84 -7.14 7.42
CA SER A 12 26.10 -7.70 6.95
C SER A 12 26.63 -8.53 8.08
N CYS A 13 26.94 -9.77 7.74
CA CYS A 13 27.36 -10.76 8.70
C CYS A 13 28.72 -11.29 8.26
N THR A 14 29.72 -11.07 9.12
CA THR A 14 31.10 -11.53 8.92
C THR A 14 31.36 -12.68 9.88
N GLU A 15 31.75 -13.82 9.35
CA GLU A 15 32.11 -14.97 10.18
C GLU A 15 33.58 -14.89 10.63
N GLY A 16 33.86 -15.36 11.85
CA GLY A 16 35.20 -15.43 12.39
C GLY A 16 35.24 -15.83 13.85
N THR A 17 36.40 -15.69 14.48
CA THR A 17 36.62 -16.03 15.91
C THR A 17 36.83 -14.79 16.80
N ALA A 18 36.97 -13.61 16.20
CA ALA A 18 37.18 -12.36 16.92
C ALA A 18 35.85 -11.77 17.46
N SER A 19 35.97 -10.89 18.45
CA SER A 19 34.85 -10.07 18.95
C SER A 19 34.24 -9.24 17.80
N GLY A 20 32.91 -9.10 17.82
CA GLY A 20 32.12 -8.47 16.76
C GLY A 20 31.81 -9.38 15.56
N ASN A 21 32.46 -10.55 15.44
CA ASN A 21 32.18 -11.49 14.37
C ASN A 21 31.12 -12.52 14.77
N CYS A 22 30.41 -12.99 13.76
CA CYS A 22 29.52 -14.13 13.88
C CYS A 22 30.32 -15.43 13.94
N LYS A 23 29.83 -16.41 14.68
CA LYS A 23 30.41 -17.75 14.67
C LYS A 23 30.31 -18.37 13.27
N ALA A 24 31.27 -19.22 12.91
CA ALA A 24 31.27 -19.91 11.62
C ALA A 24 29.95 -20.69 11.38
N GLY A 25 29.32 -20.49 10.22
CA GLY A 25 28.01 -21.06 9.87
C GLY A 25 26.80 -20.37 10.52
N SER A 26 27.01 -19.31 11.30
CA SER A 26 25.94 -18.61 12.01
C SER A 26 25.41 -17.38 11.27
N CYS A 27 25.95 -17.04 10.09
CA CYS A 27 25.32 -16.05 9.22
C CYS A 27 24.07 -16.63 8.52
N LEU A 28 22.93 -15.97 8.72
CA LEU A 28 21.66 -16.30 8.10
C LEU A 28 21.34 -15.29 6.98
N ASP A 29 21.10 -15.81 5.78
CA ASP A 29 20.73 -15.01 4.62
C ASP A 29 19.20 -14.83 4.53
N LEU A 30 18.76 -13.57 4.51
CA LEU A 30 17.36 -13.15 4.41
C LEU A 30 17.02 -12.60 3.02
N GLY A 31 17.87 -12.84 2.02
CA GLY A 31 17.68 -12.39 0.64
C GLY A 31 17.89 -10.88 0.51
N THR A 32 16.88 -10.18 -0.01
CA THR A 32 16.94 -8.72 -0.23
C THR A 32 17.08 -7.90 1.06
N LEU A 33 16.80 -8.50 2.22
CA LEU A 33 16.97 -7.88 3.54
C LEU A 33 18.43 -7.94 4.06
N GLY A 34 19.31 -8.74 3.44
CA GLY A 34 20.70 -8.92 3.85
C GLY A 34 20.94 -10.15 4.74
N LYS A 35 22.04 -10.15 5.48
CA LYS A 35 22.49 -11.26 6.34
C LYS A 35 22.59 -10.87 7.80
N VAL A 36 22.01 -11.69 8.67
CA VAL A 36 22.04 -11.49 10.13
C VAL A 36 22.90 -12.54 10.81
N CYS A 37 23.50 -12.21 11.95
CA CYS A 37 24.16 -13.18 12.79
C CYS A 37 23.15 -13.91 13.69
N LYS A 38 23.26 -15.23 13.81
CA LYS A 38 22.43 -16.04 14.74
C LYS A 38 23.12 -16.31 16.07
N GLU A 39 24.45 -16.34 16.07
CA GLU A 39 25.28 -16.68 17.23
C GLU A 39 26.65 -16.02 17.11
N CYS A 40 27.04 -15.27 18.13
CA CYS A 40 28.33 -14.59 18.17
C CYS A 40 29.49 -15.53 18.45
N ALA A 41 30.66 -15.18 17.90
CA ALA A 41 31.86 -15.99 18.04
C ALA A 41 32.39 -16.05 19.49
N THR A 42 32.14 -15.00 20.27
CA THR A 42 32.60 -14.89 21.66
C THR A 42 31.45 -15.01 22.66
N ALA A 43 31.74 -15.58 23.84
CA ALA A 43 30.72 -15.83 24.86
C ALA A 43 30.22 -14.57 25.58
N ASN A 44 30.95 -13.45 25.46
CA ASN A 44 30.65 -12.18 26.12
C ASN A 44 29.78 -11.24 25.25
N GLU A 45 29.36 -11.71 24.08
CA GLU A 45 28.52 -10.98 23.13
C GLU A 45 27.22 -11.75 22.90
N ALA A 46 26.22 -11.06 22.35
CA ALA A 46 25.02 -11.68 21.82
C ALA A 46 24.57 -10.99 20.54
N SER A 47 23.75 -11.69 19.75
CA SER A 47 23.18 -11.12 18.54
C SER A 47 22.04 -10.15 18.87
N ILE A 48 22.30 -8.85 18.68
CA ILE A 48 21.32 -7.77 18.81
C ILE A 48 21.16 -7.11 17.44
N ASP A 49 19.92 -7.08 16.94
CA ASP A 49 19.57 -6.57 15.61
C ASP A 49 20.42 -7.19 14.48
N GLY A 50 20.77 -8.47 14.64
CA GLY A 50 21.54 -9.25 13.67
C GLY A 50 23.05 -8.99 13.71
N THR A 51 23.56 -8.24 14.68
CA THR A 51 24.99 -7.96 14.88
C THR A 51 25.48 -8.39 16.26
N CYS A 52 26.76 -8.73 16.37
CA CYS A 52 27.34 -9.13 17.64
C CYS A 52 27.69 -7.92 18.51
N SER A 53 27.08 -7.89 19.69
CA SER A 53 27.20 -6.77 20.62
C SER A 53 27.36 -7.28 22.05
N SER A 54 28.20 -6.62 22.83
CA SER A 54 28.27 -6.78 24.30
C SER A 54 27.17 -5.99 25.02
N ALA A 55 26.54 -5.02 24.35
CA ALA A 55 25.39 -4.28 24.86
C ALA A 55 24.10 -5.06 24.58
N ILE A 56 23.72 -5.93 25.51
CA ILE A 56 22.52 -6.80 25.39
C ILE A 56 21.25 -6.18 25.99
N GLU A 57 21.38 -5.02 26.63
CA GLU A 57 20.30 -4.28 27.30
C GLU A 57 19.53 -5.14 28.32
N SER A 58 18.20 -5.21 28.20
CA SER A 58 17.31 -5.98 29.09
C SER A 58 17.06 -7.41 28.60
N ASN A 59 17.72 -7.83 27.52
CA ASN A 59 17.51 -9.15 26.93
C ASN A 59 18.24 -10.24 27.73
N THR A 60 17.69 -11.46 27.69
CA THR A 60 18.30 -12.62 28.32
C THR A 60 19.14 -13.35 27.29
N CYS A 61 20.45 -13.16 27.36
CA CYS A 61 21.41 -13.73 26.41
C CYS A 61 22.60 -14.39 27.13
N SER A 62 23.14 -15.45 26.54
CA SER A 62 24.28 -16.20 27.05
C SER A 62 24.97 -16.93 25.90
N ASN A 63 26.31 -17.00 25.95
CA ASN A 63 27.13 -17.77 25.01
C ASN A 63 26.84 -17.43 23.53
N GLY A 64 26.80 -16.14 23.19
CA GLY A 64 26.63 -15.70 21.81
C GLY A 64 25.19 -15.63 21.30
N VAL A 65 24.20 -16.12 22.06
CA VAL A 65 22.78 -16.15 21.67
C VAL A 65 21.86 -15.58 22.74
N CYS A 66 20.68 -15.13 22.33
CA CYS A 66 19.58 -14.74 23.19
C CYS A 66 18.52 -15.84 23.26
N THR A 67 17.96 -16.05 24.46
CA THR A 67 16.91 -17.04 24.71
C THR A 67 15.56 -16.39 25.01
N ALA A 68 15.56 -15.14 25.47
CA ALA A 68 14.36 -14.34 25.65
C ALA A 68 14.68 -12.86 25.41
N CYS A 69 13.72 -12.15 24.80
CA CYS A 69 13.85 -10.74 24.49
C CYS A 69 12.82 -9.95 25.29
N ALA A 70 13.23 -8.78 25.78
CA ALA A 70 12.40 -7.91 26.62
C ALA A 70 12.06 -6.60 25.90
N GLY A 71 11.11 -5.84 26.45
CA GLY A 71 10.73 -4.54 25.89
C GLY A 71 10.19 -4.63 24.46
N THR A 72 10.77 -3.85 23.56
CA THR A 72 10.39 -3.77 22.13
C THR A 72 11.08 -4.81 21.26
N TYR A 73 11.88 -5.70 21.84
CA TYR A 73 12.60 -6.72 21.11
C TYR A 73 11.78 -8.00 20.94
N PHE A 74 12.00 -8.71 19.83
CA PHE A 74 11.50 -10.07 19.64
C PHE A 74 12.61 -11.04 19.26
N LEU A 75 12.39 -12.32 19.57
CA LEU A 75 13.34 -13.39 19.30
C LEU A 75 13.25 -13.85 17.85
N PHE A 76 14.39 -13.92 17.17
CA PHE A 76 14.53 -14.51 15.83
C PHE A 76 15.90 -15.19 15.71
N TYR A 77 15.91 -16.50 15.48
CA TYR A 77 17.13 -17.34 15.40
C TYR A 77 18.25 -16.99 16.39
N GLY A 78 17.93 -16.98 17.70
CA GLY A 78 18.95 -16.76 18.73
C GLY A 78 19.42 -15.30 18.86
N GLY A 79 18.79 -14.35 18.17
CA GLY A 79 19.02 -12.92 18.37
C GLY A 79 17.77 -12.17 18.81
N CYS A 80 17.97 -11.02 19.46
CA CYS A 80 16.89 -10.08 19.82
C CYS A 80 16.88 -8.92 18.83
N TYR A 81 15.72 -8.65 18.24
CA TYR A 81 15.56 -7.65 17.18
C TYR A 81 14.55 -6.59 17.58
N ASN A 82 14.92 -5.32 17.46
CA ASN A 82 14.13 -4.19 17.92
C ASN A 82 13.04 -3.82 16.91
N GLN A 83 11.79 -3.84 17.34
CA GLN A 83 10.65 -3.46 16.51
C GLN A 83 10.40 -1.95 16.43
N ALA A 84 11.06 -1.12 17.26
CA ALA A 84 10.83 0.32 17.25
C ALA A 84 11.00 0.90 15.84
N SER A 85 10.12 1.84 15.46
CA SER A 85 10.00 2.39 14.10
C SER A 85 11.32 2.94 13.54
N GLY A 86 12.12 2.09 12.89
CA GLY A 86 13.45 2.44 12.38
C GLY A 86 14.58 1.50 12.75
N GLY A 87 14.38 0.55 13.66
CA GLY A 87 15.33 -0.53 13.92
C GLY A 87 15.28 -1.63 12.86
N GLU A 88 16.33 -2.43 12.81
CA GLU A 88 16.49 -3.56 11.89
C GLU A 88 15.38 -4.60 12.08
N GLY A 89 14.91 -4.82 13.31
CA GLY A 89 13.79 -5.71 13.61
C GLY A 89 12.45 -5.29 12.99
N ALA A 90 12.20 -4.00 12.76
CA ALA A 90 10.98 -3.52 12.11
C ALA A 90 10.88 -3.98 10.64
N ALA A 91 12.01 -4.28 10.00
CA ALA A 91 12.03 -4.86 8.65
C ALA A 91 11.59 -6.33 8.62
N LEU A 92 11.61 -7.02 9.76
CA LEU A 92 11.22 -8.44 9.88
C LEU A 92 9.81 -8.58 10.47
N CYS A 93 9.50 -7.77 11.48
CA CYS A 93 8.30 -7.89 12.29
C CYS A 93 7.59 -6.56 12.47
N LYS A 94 6.32 -6.50 12.06
CA LYS A 94 5.45 -5.33 12.19
C LYS A 94 4.84 -5.21 13.59
N THR A 95 4.47 -6.32 14.22
CA THR A 95 3.95 -6.33 15.60
C THR A 95 4.50 -7.51 16.38
N ALA A 96 5.03 -7.23 17.57
CA ALA A 96 5.58 -8.20 18.50
C ALA A 96 4.85 -8.11 19.84
N THR A 97 4.69 -9.25 20.50
CA THR A 97 3.98 -9.38 21.77
C THR A 97 4.75 -10.37 22.63
N LYS A 98 5.09 -9.98 23.87
CA LYS A 98 5.84 -10.82 24.83
C LYS A 98 7.14 -11.41 24.25
N GLY A 99 7.91 -10.60 23.51
CA GLY A 99 9.18 -11.03 22.94
C GLY A 99 9.07 -11.90 21.69
N GLN A 100 7.88 -12.03 21.09
CA GLN A 100 7.65 -12.84 19.88
C GLN A 100 6.93 -12.03 18.81
N CYS A 101 7.24 -12.30 17.54
CA CYS A 101 6.56 -11.65 16.43
C CYS A 101 5.16 -12.24 16.21
N SER A 102 4.12 -11.41 16.28
CA SER A 102 2.72 -11.77 15.99
C SER A 102 2.27 -11.37 14.59
N GLU A 103 2.90 -10.35 13.99
CA GLU A 103 2.65 -9.93 12.62
C GLU A 103 3.95 -9.63 11.88
N ARG A 104 4.18 -10.34 10.76
CA ARG A 104 5.33 -10.15 9.87
C ARG A 104 5.26 -8.79 9.17
N ALA A 105 6.41 -8.18 8.89
CA ALA A 105 6.48 -7.04 7.98
C ALA A 105 5.99 -7.40 6.55
N SER A 106 5.35 -6.46 5.86
CA SER A 106 4.76 -6.68 4.52
C SER A 106 5.81 -7.09 3.49
N ASP A 107 6.99 -6.49 3.58
CA ASP A 107 8.04 -6.60 2.57
C ASP A 107 8.98 -7.80 2.88
N ALA A 108 8.85 -8.44 4.04
CA ALA A 108 9.63 -9.61 4.47
C ALA A 108 9.07 -10.94 3.94
N MET A 109 8.87 -11.04 2.63
CA MET A 109 8.16 -12.18 2.03
C MET A 109 8.82 -13.55 2.24
N GLY A 110 10.13 -13.59 2.52
CA GLY A 110 10.91 -14.79 2.80
C GLY A 110 10.87 -15.29 4.25
N ILE A 111 10.01 -14.72 5.09
CA ILE A 111 9.85 -15.06 6.50
C ILE A 111 8.35 -15.31 6.78
N PHE A 112 7.99 -16.04 7.84
CA PHE A 112 6.61 -16.18 8.29
C PHE A 112 6.51 -16.33 9.80
N VAL A 113 5.36 -15.93 10.36
CA VAL A 113 4.99 -16.17 11.76
C VAL A 113 4.34 -17.55 11.87
N LYS A 114 4.81 -18.38 12.79
CA LYS A 114 4.18 -19.67 13.13
C LYS A 114 3.25 -19.50 14.33
N GLY A 115 2.06 -20.08 14.29
CA GLY A 115 1.03 -19.94 15.33
C GLY A 115 -0.09 -18.98 14.91
N SER A 116 -0.90 -18.54 15.87
CA SER A 116 -1.94 -17.53 15.62
C SER A 116 -1.42 -16.12 15.91
N LYS A 117 -2.18 -15.09 15.51
CA LYS A 117 -1.83 -13.69 15.85
C LYS A 117 -1.79 -13.47 17.36
N ASP A 118 -2.67 -14.14 18.10
CA ASP A 118 -2.81 -13.99 19.56
C ASP A 118 -1.86 -14.92 20.34
N ALA A 119 -1.37 -15.98 19.69
CA ALA A 119 -0.44 -16.95 20.25
C ALA A 119 0.61 -17.33 19.19
N PRO A 120 1.53 -16.41 18.85
CA PRO A 120 2.68 -16.76 18.03
C PRO A 120 3.52 -17.79 18.77
N THR A 121 4.26 -18.59 18.01
CA THR A 121 5.19 -19.61 18.51
C THR A 121 6.61 -19.39 18.02
N GLY A 122 6.77 -18.52 17.01
CA GLY A 122 8.08 -18.10 16.52
C GLY A 122 7.98 -17.43 15.15
N LEU A 123 9.10 -16.81 14.75
CA LEU A 123 9.32 -16.24 13.43
C LEU A 123 10.40 -17.06 12.73
N TYR A 124 10.13 -17.52 11.52
CA TYR A 124 11.00 -18.44 10.80
C TYR A 124 11.15 -18.03 9.34
N THR A 125 12.28 -18.37 8.72
CA THR A 125 12.42 -18.22 7.27
C THR A 125 11.53 -19.23 6.54
N CYS A 126 11.05 -18.87 5.34
CA CYS A 126 10.20 -19.76 4.54
C CYS A 126 10.86 -21.10 4.21
N ASN A 127 12.20 -21.13 4.13
CA ASN A 127 13.01 -22.33 3.90
C ASN A 127 13.61 -22.92 5.18
N ASP A 128 13.10 -22.56 6.37
CA ASP A 128 13.57 -23.15 7.63
C ASP A 128 13.50 -24.68 7.56
N LYS A 129 14.52 -25.35 8.08
CA LYS A 129 14.67 -26.82 7.98
C LYS A 129 13.53 -27.56 8.68
N THR A 130 13.02 -26.99 9.77
CA THR A 130 12.02 -27.65 10.62
C THR A 130 10.61 -27.12 10.34
N ASN A 131 10.46 -25.80 10.26
CA ASN A 131 9.17 -25.13 10.20
C ASN A 131 8.80 -24.67 8.78
N GLY A 132 9.77 -24.56 7.88
CA GLY A 132 9.57 -24.07 6.52
C GLY A 132 9.34 -25.17 5.48
N VAL A 133 9.26 -24.72 4.23
CA VAL A 133 9.24 -25.53 3.02
C VAL A 133 10.62 -25.43 2.34
N PRO A 134 11.35 -26.54 2.14
CA PRO A 134 12.64 -26.53 1.47
C PRO A 134 12.60 -25.79 0.14
N ASN A 135 13.65 -25.01 -0.15
CA ASN A 135 13.77 -24.17 -1.36
C ASN A 135 12.68 -23.11 -1.54
N CYS A 136 11.86 -22.83 -0.51
CA CYS A 136 10.88 -21.75 -0.58
C CYS A 136 11.53 -20.37 -0.41
N ALA A 137 11.29 -19.48 -1.36
CA ALA A 137 11.77 -18.10 -1.32
C ALA A 137 10.74 -17.14 -0.72
N ALA A 138 9.45 -17.37 -0.94
CA ALA A 138 8.37 -16.57 -0.37
C ALA A 138 7.18 -17.42 0.05
N CYS A 139 6.59 -17.11 1.20
CA CYS A 139 5.53 -17.94 1.78
C CYS A 139 4.45 -17.13 2.52
N THR A 140 3.36 -17.83 2.82
CA THR A 140 2.19 -17.31 3.53
C THR A 140 2.41 -17.24 5.05
N SER A 141 1.79 -16.24 5.69
CA SER A 141 1.89 -15.98 7.13
C SER A 141 0.55 -15.45 7.67
N PRO A 142 0.16 -15.75 8.92
CA PRO A 142 0.77 -16.74 9.80
C PRO A 142 0.40 -18.19 9.38
N ALA A 143 1.17 -19.17 9.82
CA ALA A 143 0.91 -20.59 9.55
C ALA A 143 0.85 -21.40 10.85
N THR A 144 -0.17 -22.24 11.01
CA THR A 144 -0.29 -23.15 12.16
C THR A 144 0.72 -24.30 12.06
N ASN A 145 0.98 -24.77 10.84
CA ASN A 145 1.95 -25.82 10.51
C ASN A 145 3.09 -25.23 9.67
N LYS A 146 3.56 -25.95 8.65
CA LYS A 146 4.42 -25.39 7.61
C LYS A 146 3.65 -24.36 6.77
N PRO A 147 4.30 -23.29 6.29
CA PRO A 147 3.66 -22.28 5.48
C PRO A 147 3.43 -22.81 4.06
N LYS A 148 2.47 -22.22 3.33
CA LYS A 148 2.36 -22.45 1.88
C LYS A 148 3.36 -21.60 1.13
N CYS A 149 4.11 -22.19 0.22
CA CYS A 149 5.13 -21.56 -0.58
C CYS A 149 4.56 -20.92 -1.86
N ASN A 150 4.58 -19.59 -1.92
CA ASN A 150 4.06 -18.84 -3.06
C ASN A 150 5.11 -18.67 -4.16
N ALA A 151 6.39 -18.70 -3.81
CA ALA A 151 7.48 -18.65 -4.77
C ALA A 151 8.66 -19.48 -4.28
N CYS A 152 9.20 -20.30 -5.16
CA CYS A 152 10.37 -21.12 -4.91
C CYS A 152 11.65 -20.40 -5.35
N ARG A 153 12.81 -20.88 -4.89
CA ARG A 153 14.12 -20.41 -5.34
C ARG A 153 14.36 -20.82 -6.80
N THR A 154 15.29 -20.13 -7.47
CA THR A 154 15.66 -20.38 -8.86
C THR A 154 15.91 -21.88 -9.12
N GLY A 155 15.29 -22.40 -10.18
CA GLY A 155 15.36 -23.83 -10.56
C GLY A 155 14.29 -24.72 -9.92
N PHE A 156 13.40 -24.16 -9.11
CA PHE A 156 12.29 -24.87 -8.48
C PHE A 156 10.95 -24.19 -8.79
N LEU A 157 9.89 -24.98 -8.91
CA LEU A 157 8.51 -24.53 -9.05
C LEU A 157 7.65 -25.06 -7.89
N PRO A 158 6.63 -24.32 -7.44
CA PRO A 158 5.72 -24.80 -6.40
C PRO A 158 4.87 -25.97 -6.93
N ASP A 159 4.54 -26.91 -6.05
CA ASP A 159 3.52 -27.90 -6.32
C ASP A 159 2.11 -27.27 -6.33
N GLN A 160 1.11 -28.04 -6.78
CA GLN A 160 -0.29 -27.60 -6.81
C GLN A 160 -0.79 -27.11 -5.44
N ASP A 161 -0.44 -27.80 -4.36
CA ASP A 161 -0.86 -27.44 -3.01
C ASP A 161 0.00 -26.35 -2.39
N LYS A 162 1.09 -25.92 -3.05
CA LYS A 162 2.10 -24.99 -2.52
C LYS A 162 2.74 -25.49 -1.22
N SER A 163 2.76 -26.80 -1.00
CA SER A 163 3.38 -27.43 0.16
C SER A 163 4.86 -27.74 -0.07
N GLU A 164 5.30 -27.81 -1.33
CA GLU A 164 6.63 -28.23 -1.74
C GLU A 164 7.15 -27.37 -2.90
N CYS A 165 8.48 -27.33 -3.02
CA CYS A 165 9.18 -26.75 -4.16
C CYS A 165 9.91 -27.87 -4.90
N ILE A 166 9.47 -28.16 -6.11
CA ILE A 166 9.96 -29.27 -6.94
C ILE A 166 10.95 -28.71 -7.95
N GLN A 167 12.11 -29.36 -8.09
CA GLN A 167 13.12 -28.95 -9.07
C GLN A 167 12.53 -29.18 -10.48
N SER A 168 12.44 -28.13 -11.27
CA SER A 168 11.86 -28.20 -12.62
C SER A 168 12.47 -27.15 -13.52
N SER A 169 12.58 -27.48 -14.81
CA SER A 169 13.09 -26.60 -15.87
C SER A 169 12.03 -26.28 -16.93
N LEU A 170 10.74 -26.52 -16.62
CA LEU A 170 9.64 -26.24 -17.52
C LEU A 170 9.50 -24.72 -17.74
N GLN A 171 9.55 -24.31 -19.00
CA GLN A 171 9.35 -22.91 -19.38
C GLN A 171 7.87 -22.56 -19.35
N HIS A 172 7.56 -21.32 -18.96
CA HIS A 172 6.20 -20.78 -18.87
C HIS A 172 5.27 -21.54 -17.93
N CYS A 173 5.81 -22.36 -17.03
CA CYS A 173 5.06 -23.10 -16.04
C CYS A 173 5.13 -22.41 -14.68
N LEU A 174 3.97 -22.19 -14.06
CA LEU A 174 3.83 -21.54 -12.75
C LEU A 174 3.71 -22.54 -11.60
N LEU A 175 3.09 -23.71 -11.85
CA LEU A 175 2.88 -24.76 -10.87
C LEU A 175 3.09 -26.12 -11.52
N VAL A 176 3.69 -27.04 -10.79
CA VAL A 176 3.98 -28.40 -11.27
C VAL A 176 3.29 -29.46 -10.44
N THR A 177 3.02 -30.61 -11.04
CA THR A 177 2.63 -31.83 -10.31
C THR A 177 3.86 -32.67 -9.97
N ASP A 178 4.84 -32.71 -10.87
CA ASP A 178 6.15 -33.34 -10.71
C ASP A 178 7.19 -32.59 -11.56
N ALA A 179 8.45 -33.03 -11.58
CA ALA A 179 9.53 -32.31 -12.27
C ALA A 179 9.25 -32.01 -13.76
N ASP A 180 8.44 -32.86 -14.42
CA ASP A 180 8.19 -32.84 -15.87
C ASP A 180 6.73 -32.55 -16.25
N THR A 181 5.85 -32.40 -15.25
CA THR A 181 4.41 -32.20 -15.48
C THR A 181 3.96 -30.83 -14.98
N CYS A 182 3.66 -29.93 -15.92
CA CYS A 182 3.07 -28.65 -15.61
C CYS A 182 1.59 -28.78 -15.26
N HIS A 183 1.19 -28.18 -14.15
CA HIS A 183 -0.19 -28.06 -13.71
C HIS A 183 -0.83 -26.73 -14.17
N THR A 184 -0.09 -25.63 -14.11
CA THR A 184 -0.59 -24.29 -14.46
C THR A 184 0.47 -23.51 -15.22
N CYS A 185 0.08 -22.90 -16.33
CA CYS A 185 0.95 -22.09 -17.16
C CYS A 185 0.81 -20.59 -16.87
N GLU A 186 1.80 -19.81 -17.31
CA GLU A 186 1.72 -18.36 -17.40
C GLU A 186 0.59 -17.91 -18.33
N ASP A 187 0.08 -16.70 -18.11
CA ASP A 187 -0.86 -16.05 -19.03
C ASP A 187 -0.31 -16.06 -20.47
N GLY A 188 -1.18 -16.38 -21.42
CA GLY A 188 -0.81 -16.56 -22.83
C GLY A 188 -0.29 -17.97 -23.16
N TYR A 189 -0.31 -18.91 -22.22
CA TYR A 189 0.00 -20.32 -22.44
C TYR A 189 -1.07 -21.23 -21.83
N TYR A 190 -1.19 -22.44 -22.37
CA TYR A 190 -2.06 -23.48 -21.82
C TYR A 190 -1.33 -24.81 -21.73
N VAL A 191 -1.80 -25.68 -20.83
CA VAL A 191 -1.22 -27.02 -20.66
C VAL A 191 -1.66 -27.92 -21.80
N SER A 192 -0.70 -28.43 -22.56
CA SER A 192 -0.91 -29.45 -23.58
C SER A 192 0.20 -30.49 -23.47
N ASN A 193 -0.16 -31.78 -23.39
CA ASN A 193 0.79 -32.87 -23.18
C ASN A 193 1.78 -32.61 -22.02
N LYS A 194 1.26 -32.10 -20.89
CA LYS A 194 2.02 -31.82 -19.66
C LYS A 194 2.98 -30.62 -19.72
N VAL A 195 3.06 -29.92 -20.85
CA VAL A 195 3.92 -28.73 -21.04
C VAL A 195 3.09 -27.51 -21.40
N CYS A 196 3.65 -26.31 -21.21
CA CYS A 196 3.01 -25.07 -21.58
C CYS A 196 3.27 -24.73 -23.05
N VAL A 197 2.20 -24.56 -23.82
CA VAL A 197 2.25 -24.16 -25.22
C VAL A 197 1.54 -22.82 -25.41
N PRO A 198 2.02 -21.95 -26.32
CA PRO A 198 1.50 -20.60 -26.45
C PRO A 198 0.08 -20.57 -27.01
N CYS A 199 -0.71 -19.62 -26.52
CA CYS A 199 -2.01 -19.24 -27.06
C CYS A 199 -1.87 -18.48 -28.40
N SER A 200 -3.00 -18.24 -29.06
CA SER A 200 -3.07 -17.32 -30.20
C SER A 200 -2.66 -15.90 -29.79
N SER A 201 -2.15 -15.12 -30.75
CA SER A 201 -1.65 -13.77 -30.50
C SER A 201 -2.69 -12.90 -29.80
N GLY A 202 -2.28 -12.24 -28.71
CA GLY A 202 -3.16 -11.35 -27.94
C GLY A 202 -4.12 -12.08 -26.98
N CYS A 203 -4.08 -13.41 -26.92
CA CYS A 203 -4.90 -14.19 -25.99
C CYS A 203 -4.18 -14.39 -24.65
N LYS A 204 -4.92 -14.22 -23.55
CA LYS A 204 -4.47 -14.39 -22.17
C LYS A 204 -4.80 -15.77 -21.64
N VAL A 205 -6.04 -16.23 -21.82
CA VAL A 205 -6.48 -17.56 -21.40
C VAL A 205 -7.00 -18.31 -22.61
N CYS A 206 -6.48 -19.51 -22.85
CA CYS A 206 -6.91 -20.36 -23.94
C CYS A 206 -6.86 -21.84 -23.56
N ASP A 207 -7.46 -22.67 -24.40
CA ASP A 207 -7.30 -24.12 -24.41
C ASP A 207 -7.13 -24.63 -25.85
N SER A 208 -7.27 -25.95 -26.05
CA SER A 208 -7.17 -26.56 -27.39
C SER A 208 -8.29 -26.14 -28.36
N SER A 209 -9.39 -25.57 -27.86
CA SER A 209 -10.55 -25.15 -28.64
C SER A 209 -10.52 -23.68 -29.04
N GLY A 210 -9.74 -22.84 -28.34
CA GLY A 210 -9.53 -21.45 -28.71
C GLY A 210 -9.28 -20.54 -27.51
N CYS A 211 -9.33 -19.23 -27.76
CA CYS A 211 -9.18 -18.21 -26.73
C CYS A 211 -10.47 -18.00 -25.94
N SER A 212 -10.37 -17.72 -24.65
CA SER A 212 -11.49 -17.34 -23.77
C SER A 212 -11.35 -15.94 -23.18
N GLU A 213 -10.13 -15.43 -23.04
CA GLU A 213 -9.85 -14.10 -22.49
C GLU A 213 -8.68 -13.45 -23.25
N CYS A 214 -8.79 -12.17 -23.61
CA CYS A 214 -7.72 -11.43 -24.29
C CYS A 214 -6.77 -10.74 -23.31
N LEU A 215 -5.52 -10.55 -23.72
CA LEU A 215 -4.54 -9.74 -23.00
C LEU A 215 -4.97 -8.27 -22.95
N GLU A 216 -4.43 -7.52 -21.99
CA GLU A 216 -4.58 -6.07 -21.96
C GLU A 216 -4.09 -5.44 -23.27
N GLY A 217 -4.79 -4.40 -23.73
CA GLY A 217 -4.56 -3.79 -25.04
C GLY A 217 -5.17 -4.57 -26.22
N TYR A 218 -5.99 -5.60 -25.95
CA TYR A 218 -6.78 -6.31 -26.95
C TYR A 218 -8.26 -6.36 -26.56
N TYR A 219 -9.13 -6.47 -27.56
CA TYR A 219 -10.57 -6.70 -27.38
C TYR A 219 -11.02 -7.95 -28.11
N SER A 220 -12.02 -8.63 -27.57
CA SER A 220 -12.56 -9.88 -28.11
C SER A 220 -13.46 -9.62 -29.31
N THR A 221 -13.27 -10.38 -30.38
CA THR A 221 -14.12 -10.36 -31.59
C THR A 221 -14.51 -11.77 -32.01
N GLY A 222 -15.73 -11.92 -32.55
CA GLY A 222 -16.21 -13.18 -33.16
C GLY A 222 -16.54 -14.29 -32.16
N THR A 223 -16.86 -15.47 -32.71
CA THR A 223 -17.00 -16.73 -31.97
C THR A 223 -16.47 -17.85 -32.86
N PRO A 224 -15.37 -18.55 -32.49
CA PRO A 224 -14.60 -18.43 -31.24
C PRO A 224 -13.87 -17.08 -31.08
N ILE A 225 -13.53 -16.72 -29.83
CA ILE A 225 -12.94 -15.41 -29.51
C ILE A 225 -11.60 -15.24 -30.23
N THR A 226 -11.49 -14.14 -30.96
CA THR A 226 -10.24 -13.65 -31.56
C THR A 226 -9.87 -12.32 -30.92
N CYS A 227 -8.62 -12.18 -30.48
CA CYS A 227 -8.15 -10.98 -29.81
C CYS A 227 -7.56 -9.99 -30.81
N THR A 228 -8.21 -8.83 -30.95
CA THR A 228 -7.78 -7.76 -31.85
C THR A 228 -7.13 -6.64 -31.04
N LYS A 229 -5.95 -6.19 -31.45
CA LYS A 229 -5.21 -5.13 -30.76
C LYS A 229 -5.99 -3.81 -30.80
N CYS A 230 -5.96 -3.05 -29.72
CA CYS A 230 -6.51 -1.71 -29.67
C CYS A 230 -5.82 -0.80 -30.70
N SER A 231 -6.62 -0.08 -31.49
CA SER A 231 -6.11 0.88 -32.47
C SER A 231 -5.54 2.15 -31.83
N VAL A 232 -5.98 2.47 -30.61
CA VAL A 232 -5.51 3.62 -29.84
C VAL A 232 -4.24 3.24 -29.07
N GLU A 233 -3.15 3.97 -29.31
CA GLU A 233 -1.89 3.78 -28.60
C GLU A 233 -2.05 4.10 -27.10
N ASN A 234 -1.33 3.38 -26.25
CA ASN A 234 -1.37 3.53 -24.79
C ASN A 234 -2.75 3.27 -24.17
N CYS A 235 -3.55 2.44 -24.84
CA CYS A 235 -4.86 2.00 -24.38
C CYS A 235 -4.76 0.67 -23.64
N ARG A 236 -5.29 0.61 -22.41
CA ARG A 236 -5.36 -0.62 -21.58
C ARG A 236 -6.56 -1.49 -21.98
N THR A 237 -7.74 -0.89 -22.12
CA THR A 237 -8.96 -1.58 -22.56
C THR A 237 -9.65 -0.77 -23.63
N CYS A 238 -10.15 -1.44 -24.67
CA CYS A 238 -10.86 -0.80 -25.77
C CYS A 238 -12.03 -1.65 -26.27
N THR A 239 -12.89 -1.03 -27.08
CA THR A 239 -13.85 -1.71 -27.95
C THR A 239 -13.49 -1.42 -29.41
N ALA A 240 -14.27 -1.97 -30.35
CA ALA A 240 -14.19 -1.58 -31.76
C ALA A 240 -14.33 -0.07 -31.98
N ASP A 241 -15.06 0.61 -31.07
CA ASP A 241 -15.35 2.04 -31.17
C ASP A 241 -14.31 2.93 -30.48
N GLY A 242 -13.26 2.37 -29.87
CA GLY A 242 -12.16 3.15 -29.30
C GLY A 242 -11.79 2.78 -27.85
N CYS A 243 -10.90 3.57 -27.25
CA CYS A 243 -10.33 3.26 -25.94
C CYS A 243 -11.30 3.52 -24.78
N THR A 244 -11.50 2.54 -23.91
CA THR A 244 -12.34 2.65 -22.71
C THR A 244 -11.52 3.01 -21.47
N ALA A 245 -10.27 2.56 -21.38
CA ALA A 245 -9.32 2.96 -20.33
C ALA A 245 -7.89 3.03 -20.87
N CYS A 246 -7.15 4.07 -20.51
CA CYS A 246 -5.74 4.24 -20.88
C CYS A 246 -4.82 3.48 -19.91
N LEU A 247 -3.59 3.20 -20.36
CA LEU A 247 -2.52 2.70 -19.50
C LEU A 247 -2.22 3.70 -18.38
N ASP A 248 -1.65 3.20 -17.28
CA ASP A 248 -1.22 4.05 -16.17
C ASP A 248 -0.26 5.13 -16.67
N GLY A 249 -0.48 6.38 -16.24
CA GLY A 249 0.27 7.54 -16.73
C GLY A 249 -0.28 8.18 -18.01
N TYR A 250 -1.46 7.77 -18.49
CA TYR A 250 -2.15 8.41 -19.63
C TYR A 250 -3.59 8.80 -19.27
N ALA A 251 -4.03 10.00 -19.66
CA ALA A 251 -5.43 10.44 -19.56
C ALA A 251 -6.17 10.20 -20.87
N LYS A 252 -7.44 9.81 -20.72
CA LYS A 252 -8.37 9.68 -21.83
C LYS A 252 -8.86 11.08 -22.23
N THR A 253 -8.72 11.43 -23.51
CA THR A 253 -9.34 12.62 -24.11
C THR A 253 -10.24 12.21 -25.27
N GLY A 254 -11.34 12.95 -25.47
CA GLY A 254 -12.35 12.63 -26.49
C GLY A 254 -13.26 11.45 -26.14
N THR A 255 -14.15 11.11 -27.07
CA THR A 255 -15.14 10.02 -26.94
C THR A 255 -15.22 9.21 -28.25
N GLY A 256 -15.66 7.96 -28.17
CA GLY A 256 -15.76 7.06 -29.32
C GLY A 256 -14.43 6.91 -30.08
N THR A 257 -14.49 6.92 -31.41
CA THR A 257 -13.34 6.67 -32.29
C THR A 257 -12.28 7.79 -32.24
N ASN A 258 -12.64 8.95 -31.67
CA ASN A 258 -11.72 10.07 -31.44
C ASN A 258 -10.97 9.98 -30.11
N THR A 259 -11.16 8.90 -29.35
CA THR A 259 -10.50 8.73 -28.06
C THR A 259 -8.98 8.66 -28.24
N LYS A 260 -8.24 9.49 -27.49
CA LYS A 260 -6.79 9.44 -27.38
C LYS A 260 -6.37 9.25 -25.94
N CYS A 261 -5.36 8.41 -25.73
CA CYS A 261 -4.65 8.30 -24.47
C CYS A 261 -3.42 9.18 -24.54
N ILE A 262 -3.49 10.34 -23.89
CA ILE A 262 -2.38 11.30 -23.87
C ILE A 262 -1.59 11.12 -22.58
N PRO A 263 -0.25 11.20 -22.61
CA PRO A 263 0.55 11.13 -21.40
C PRO A 263 0.11 12.20 -20.40
N VAL A 264 -0.20 11.80 -19.18
CA VAL A 264 -0.36 12.75 -18.08
C VAL A 264 0.98 12.99 -17.43
N GLY A 265 1.67 14.00 -17.97
CA GLY A 265 2.95 14.51 -17.49
C GLY A 265 4.09 14.17 -18.44
N GLY A 266 4.22 14.98 -19.49
CA GLY A 266 5.41 15.15 -20.32
C GLY A 266 5.80 16.63 -20.38
N ALA A 267 6.93 16.97 -21.01
CA ALA A 267 7.41 18.35 -21.18
C ALA A 267 6.41 19.30 -21.89
N ASP A 268 5.40 18.75 -22.55
CA ASP A 268 4.27 19.48 -23.12
C ASP A 268 2.96 19.08 -22.42
N VAL A 269 2.58 19.78 -21.34
CA VAL A 269 1.20 19.76 -20.85
C VAL A 269 0.34 20.42 -21.93
N LYS A 270 -0.15 19.64 -22.93
CA LYS A 270 -1.14 20.10 -23.91
C LYS A 270 -2.55 20.12 -23.31
N ASP A 271 -2.67 20.62 -22.09
CA ASP A 271 -3.97 20.99 -21.53
C ASP A 271 -4.29 22.41 -22.02
N PRO A 272 -5.31 22.59 -22.88
CA PRO A 272 -5.64 23.89 -23.44
C PRO A 272 -6.09 24.92 -22.39
N HIS A 273 -6.44 24.48 -21.18
CA HIS A 273 -6.83 25.34 -20.07
C HIS A 273 -5.72 25.51 -19.03
N CYS A 274 -4.51 24.98 -19.26
CA CYS A 274 -3.39 25.20 -18.37
C CYS A 274 -2.64 26.48 -18.73
N SER A 275 -2.59 27.42 -17.80
CA SER A 275 -1.88 28.70 -17.94
C SER A 275 -0.40 28.56 -17.56
N THR A 276 -0.13 27.80 -16.48
CA THR A 276 1.23 27.60 -15.95
C THR A 276 1.40 26.14 -15.54
N ALA A 277 2.41 25.48 -16.10
CA ALA A 277 2.80 24.13 -15.73
C ALA A 277 4.08 24.14 -14.86
N SER A 278 4.20 23.16 -13.97
CA SER A 278 5.40 22.92 -13.16
C SER A 278 5.97 21.55 -13.49
N ALA A 279 7.27 21.49 -13.82
CA ALA A 279 7.98 20.23 -14.01
C ALA A 279 8.29 19.59 -12.65
N LEU A 280 7.92 18.33 -12.48
CA LEU A 280 8.25 17.52 -11.31
C LEU A 280 9.53 16.72 -11.60
N ALA A 281 10.50 16.83 -10.69
CA ALA A 281 11.85 16.27 -10.82
C ALA A 281 11.94 14.75 -10.63
N LEU A 282 11.05 13.96 -11.22
CA LEU A 282 11.33 12.57 -11.58
C LEU A 282 12.03 12.62 -12.95
N ASN A 283 13.34 12.89 -12.95
CA ASN A 283 14.16 13.04 -14.17
C ASN A 283 13.65 14.06 -15.22
N GLY A 284 12.84 15.05 -14.81
CA GLY A 284 12.28 16.05 -15.72
C GLY A 284 11.19 15.53 -16.66
N THR A 285 10.72 14.30 -16.46
CA THR A 285 9.73 13.67 -17.37
C THR A 285 8.28 14.04 -17.11
N PHE A 286 7.89 14.47 -15.89
CA PHE A 286 6.49 14.77 -15.57
C PHE A 286 6.27 16.26 -15.36
N ALA A 287 5.19 16.83 -15.91
CA ALA A 287 4.73 18.17 -15.61
C ALA A 287 3.26 18.16 -15.19
N ILE A 288 2.91 19.01 -14.22
CA ILE A 288 1.56 19.18 -13.69
C ILE A 288 1.10 20.61 -13.95
N CYS A 289 -0.20 20.81 -14.16
CA CYS A 289 -0.74 22.17 -14.18
C CYS A 289 -0.79 22.75 -12.76
N LYS A 290 -0.12 23.88 -12.56
CA LYS A 290 -0.10 24.64 -11.31
C LYS A 290 -1.16 25.75 -11.29
N GLU A 291 -1.50 26.25 -12.48
CA GLU A 291 -2.49 27.32 -12.67
C GLU A 291 -3.29 27.07 -13.93
N CYS A 292 -4.61 27.06 -13.78
CA CYS A 292 -5.51 26.94 -14.89
C CYS A 292 -5.97 28.30 -15.40
N GLN A 293 -6.74 28.32 -16.49
CA GLN A 293 -7.49 29.49 -16.92
C GLN A 293 -8.67 29.73 -15.96
N ALA A 294 -9.23 30.94 -15.98
CA ALA A 294 -10.39 31.27 -15.16
C ALA A 294 -11.56 30.29 -15.39
N GLY A 295 -12.16 29.80 -14.31
CA GLY A 295 -13.21 28.78 -14.37
C GLY A 295 -12.71 27.33 -14.33
N PHE A 296 -11.39 27.12 -14.26
CA PHE A 296 -10.76 25.82 -14.12
C PHE A 296 -9.83 25.78 -12.91
N VAL A 297 -9.65 24.59 -12.33
CA VAL A 297 -8.74 24.35 -11.21
C VAL A 297 -7.97 23.04 -11.43
N PRO A 298 -6.73 22.92 -10.92
CA PRO A 298 -5.95 21.71 -11.12
C PRO A 298 -6.42 20.57 -10.22
N VAL A 299 -6.82 19.45 -10.83
CA VAL A 299 -7.12 18.19 -10.15
C VAL A 299 -6.27 17.10 -10.80
N ASP A 300 -5.47 16.40 -10.01
CA ASP A 300 -4.52 15.38 -10.47
C ASP A 300 -3.51 15.85 -11.53
N GLY A 301 -3.25 17.16 -11.56
CA GLY A 301 -2.31 17.82 -12.47
C GLY A 301 -2.93 18.25 -13.80
N VAL A 302 -4.25 18.14 -13.96
CA VAL A 302 -5.01 18.54 -15.16
C VAL A 302 -6.07 19.58 -14.78
N CYS A 303 -6.33 20.54 -15.66
CA CYS A 303 -7.35 21.55 -15.45
C CYS A 303 -8.75 20.97 -15.65
N GLN A 304 -9.52 21.01 -14.57
CA GLN A 304 -10.92 20.57 -14.54
C GLN A 304 -11.83 21.77 -14.26
N SER A 305 -13.02 21.78 -14.83
CA SER A 305 -13.97 22.89 -14.67
C SER A 305 -14.38 23.01 -13.19
N SER A 306 -14.16 24.19 -12.60
CA SER A 306 -14.35 24.39 -11.16
C SER A 306 -15.80 24.26 -10.67
N THR A 307 -16.76 24.31 -11.59
CA THR A 307 -18.20 24.24 -11.32
C THR A 307 -18.79 22.84 -11.52
N THR A 308 -18.02 21.88 -12.04
CA THR A 308 -18.50 20.53 -12.33
C THR A 308 -17.65 19.46 -11.65
N ALA A 309 -18.24 18.29 -11.43
CA ALA A 309 -17.50 17.14 -10.93
C ALA A 309 -16.49 16.67 -12.00
N PRO A 310 -15.26 16.28 -11.62
CA PRO A 310 -14.83 15.98 -10.24
C PRO A 310 -14.33 17.21 -9.43
N ALA A 311 -13.99 18.32 -10.07
CA ALA A 311 -13.34 19.44 -9.38
C ALA A 311 -14.19 20.14 -8.31
N SER A 312 -15.49 20.34 -8.56
CA SER A 312 -16.39 20.96 -7.57
C SER A 312 -16.50 20.16 -6.26
N ASN A 313 -16.33 18.84 -6.34
CA ASN A 313 -16.36 17.93 -5.20
C ASN A 313 -15.02 17.86 -4.47
N VAL A 314 -13.91 18.11 -5.18
CA VAL A 314 -12.54 17.87 -4.69
C VAL A 314 -11.85 19.14 -4.22
N CYS A 315 -12.17 20.28 -4.82
CA CYS A 315 -11.40 21.51 -4.69
C CYS A 315 -12.28 22.67 -4.23
N THR A 316 -11.82 23.41 -3.23
CA THR A 316 -12.35 24.74 -2.94
C THR A 316 -11.60 25.73 -3.82
N SER A 317 -12.25 26.22 -4.87
CA SER A 317 -11.62 27.10 -5.87
C SER A 317 -11.23 28.46 -5.29
N ASN A 318 -10.06 28.94 -5.71
CA ASN A 318 -9.59 30.32 -5.55
C ASN A 318 -9.29 30.91 -6.95
N GLY A 319 -10.31 30.92 -7.80
CA GLY A 319 -10.20 31.35 -9.20
C GLY A 319 -9.58 30.29 -10.10
N ASN A 320 -8.25 30.28 -10.19
CA ASN A 320 -7.47 29.42 -11.10
C ASN A 320 -6.69 28.29 -10.40
N LYS A 321 -6.82 28.20 -9.07
CA LYS A 321 -6.17 27.22 -8.19
C LYS A 321 -7.17 26.68 -7.18
N CYS A 322 -6.75 25.64 -6.46
CA CYS A 322 -7.39 25.17 -5.24
C CYS A 322 -6.81 25.88 -4.02
N ALA A 323 -7.68 26.49 -3.21
CA ALA A 323 -7.33 26.99 -1.87
C ALA A 323 -7.25 25.85 -0.83
N SER A 324 -8.13 24.86 -0.96
CA SER A 324 -8.14 23.67 -0.12
C SER A 324 -8.73 22.50 -0.88
N CYS A 325 -8.47 21.29 -0.38
CA CYS A 325 -8.97 20.06 -0.96
C CYS A 325 -10.04 19.43 -0.06
N LYS A 326 -10.81 18.50 -0.62
CA LYS A 326 -11.88 17.77 0.04
C LYS A 326 -11.75 16.28 -0.30
N ASN A 327 -12.55 15.43 0.33
CA ASN A 327 -12.70 14.01 -0.02
C ASN A 327 -11.36 13.23 -0.06
N GLY A 328 -10.43 13.57 0.82
CA GLY A 328 -9.16 12.87 0.96
C GLY A 328 -8.14 13.20 -0.14
N PHE A 329 -8.31 14.31 -0.86
CA PHE A 329 -7.30 14.83 -1.76
C PHE A 329 -6.26 15.68 -0.99
N MET A 330 -5.04 15.69 -1.51
CA MET A 330 -3.90 16.42 -1.00
C MET A 330 -3.72 17.73 -1.76
N LEU A 331 -3.51 18.83 -1.05
CA LEU A 331 -3.15 20.09 -1.68
C LEU A 331 -1.65 20.11 -1.99
N TYR A 332 -1.29 20.40 -3.24
CA TYR A 332 0.10 20.59 -3.64
C TYR A 332 0.17 21.62 -4.77
N GLU A 333 1.01 22.64 -4.63
CA GLU A 333 1.18 23.70 -5.66
C GLU A 333 -0.13 24.34 -6.15
N GLY A 334 -1.16 24.43 -5.29
CA GLY A 334 -2.47 24.98 -5.67
C GLY A 334 -3.34 24.04 -6.52
N GLY A 335 -3.01 22.75 -6.60
CA GLY A 335 -3.86 21.69 -7.14
C GLY A 335 -4.24 20.65 -6.09
N CYS A 336 -5.32 19.91 -6.34
CA CYS A 336 -5.75 18.80 -5.48
C CYS A 336 -5.42 17.45 -6.11
N TYR A 337 -4.66 16.61 -5.40
CA TYR A 337 -4.16 15.33 -5.89
C TYR A 337 -4.72 14.16 -5.10
N SER A 338 -5.21 13.15 -5.81
CA SER A 338 -5.61 11.87 -5.25
C SER A 338 -4.39 11.16 -4.67
N SER A 339 -4.62 10.24 -3.73
CA SER A 339 -3.53 9.53 -3.05
C SER A 339 -2.66 8.73 -4.03
N SER A 340 -3.28 8.08 -5.02
CA SER A 340 -2.61 7.34 -6.08
C SER A 340 -1.78 8.29 -6.97
N ARG A 341 -2.34 9.44 -7.35
CA ARG A 341 -1.63 10.40 -8.20
C ARG A 341 -0.46 11.05 -7.49
N ALA A 342 -0.65 11.51 -6.25
CA ALA A 342 0.41 12.10 -5.43
C ALA A 342 1.57 11.12 -5.22
N ALA A 343 1.26 9.83 -5.02
CA ALA A 343 2.26 8.78 -4.94
C ALA A 343 2.97 8.57 -6.29
N SER A 344 2.22 8.42 -7.39
CA SER A 344 2.77 8.18 -8.73
C SER A 344 3.70 9.30 -9.23
N LEU A 345 3.38 10.54 -8.85
CA LEU A 345 4.16 11.74 -9.18
C LEU A 345 5.35 11.95 -8.23
N GLY A 346 5.52 11.10 -7.22
CA GLY A 346 6.57 11.25 -6.21
C GLY A 346 6.41 12.52 -5.36
N ILE A 347 5.22 13.13 -5.35
CA ILE A 347 4.92 14.32 -4.53
C ILE A 347 4.97 13.92 -3.06
N CYS A 348 4.36 12.79 -2.73
CA CYS A 348 4.27 12.31 -1.36
C CYS A 348 4.44 10.79 -1.28
N ALA A 349 5.46 10.35 -0.56
CA ALA A 349 5.78 8.93 -0.38
C ALA A 349 4.88 8.25 0.66
N SER A 350 4.37 9.00 1.64
CA SER A 350 3.47 8.49 2.68
C SER A 350 2.53 9.59 3.13
N SER A 351 1.24 9.28 3.25
CA SER A 351 0.21 10.25 3.61
C SER A 351 -0.77 9.70 4.62
N PHE A 352 -1.49 10.60 5.30
CA PHE A 352 -2.51 10.28 6.30
C PHE A 352 -3.67 11.28 6.21
N LEU A 353 -4.80 10.96 6.82
CA LEU A 353 -5.96 11.86 6.85
C LEU A 353 -5.90 12.80 8.05
N VAL A 354 -6.22 14.07 7.79
CA VAL A 354 -6.47 15.12 8.78
C VAL A 354 -7.87 15.66 8.47
N GLY A 355 -8.88 15.17 9.18
CA GLY A 355 -10.25 15.44 8.78
C GLY A 355 -10.56 14.82 7.41
N ASP A 356 -11.12 15.64 6.52
CA ASP A 356 -11.44 15.25 5.14
C ASP A 356 -10.31 15.53 4.14
N GLN A 357 -9.14 15.97 4.63
CA GLN A 357 -7.99 16.33 3.80
C GLN A 357 -6.84 15.36 4.04
N ARG A 358 -6.04 15.14 2.99
CA ARG A 358 -4.89 14.24 3.08
C ARG A 358 -3.62 15.06 3.24
N ALA A 359 -2.89 14.79 4.32
CA ALA A 359 -1.61 15.40 4.63
C ALA A 359 -0.47 14.43 4.30
N CYS A 360 0.63 14.98 3.80
CA CYS A 360 1.84 14.22 3.56
C CYS A 360 2.65 14.08 4.86
N SER A 361 3.10 12.86 5.17
CA SER A 361 4.02 12.57 6.28
C SER A 361 5.46 12.40 5.81
N LYS A 362 5.68 12.03 4.53
CA LYS A 362 7.01 11.91 3.96
C LYS A 362 7.04 12.40 2.51
N CYS A 363 7.83 13.43 2.30
CA CYS A 363 8.06 14.03 1.00
C CYS A 363 9.24 13.40 0.27
N LYS A 364 9.50 13.85 -0.95
CA LYS A 364 10.72 13.51 -1.69
C LYS A 364 11.93 14.21 -1.07
N ALA A 365 13.13 13.63 -1.22
CA ALA A 365 14.38 14.27 -0.81
C ALA A 365 14.49 15.69 -1.40
N GLY A 366 14.80 16.65 -0.53
CA GLY A 366 14.86 18.08 -0.87
C GLY A 366 13.56 18.83 -0.64
N THR A 367 12.52 18.15 -0.15
CA THR A 367 11.25 18.75 0.26
C THR A 367 10.85 18.21 1.64
N VAL A 368 10.12 19.00 2.42
CA VAL A 368 9.65 18.62 3.75
C VAL A 368 8.15 18.94 3.92
N PRO A 369 7.40 18.18 4.73
CA PRO A 369 5.98 18.44 4.92
C PRO A 369 5.76 19.66 5.82
N ILE A 370 5.23 20.72 5.24
CA ILE A 370 4.76 21.92 5.94
C ILE A 370 3.26 22.00 5.75
N ASP A 371 2.52 21.98 6.86
CA ASP A 371 1.06 21.99 6.88
C ASP A 371 0.41 20.90 5.98
N GLY A 372 1.04 19.74 5.94
CA GLY A 372 0.60 18.58 5.16
C GLY A 372 0.90 18.62 3.66
N ALA A 373 1.54 19.68 3.15
CA ALA A 373 2.03 19.76 1.77
C ALA A 373 3.56 19.67 1.74
N CYS A 374 4.11 19.09 0.67
CA CYS A 374 5.57 19.05 0.48
C CYS A 374 6.09 20.36 -0.09
N VAL A 375 7.02 21.00 0.63
CA VAL A 375 7.62 22.27 0.24
C VAL A 375 9.13 22.12 0.12
N GLU A 376 9.73 22.73 -0.90
CA GLU A 376 11.18 22.65 -1.17
C GLU A 376 12.02 23.31 -0.08
N VAL A 377 13.05 22.61 0.38
CA VAL A 377 14.06 23.17 1.30
C VAL A 377 14.76 24.36 0.63
N GLY A 378 14.99 25.44 1.37
CA GLY A 378 15.49 26.71 0.83
C GLY A 378 14.40 27.65 0.27
N SER A 379 13.13 27.24 0.24
CA SER A 379 12.03 28.14 -0.14
C SER A 379 11.60 29.05 1.02
N ALA A 380 11.20 30.29 0.69
CA ALA A 380 10.67 31.24 1.67
C ALA A 380 9.19 30.96 1.98
N LEU A 381 8.85 30.85 3.26
CA LEU A 381 7.48 30.81 3.77
C LEU A 381 7.03 32.22 4.16
N SER A 382 6.36 32.93 3.25
CA SER A 382 5.66 34.21 3.46
C SER A 382 6.49 35.41 3.99
N ARG A 383 7.65 35.20 4.62
CA ARG A 383 8.65 36.17 5.14
C ARG A 383 9.82 35.55 5.95
N ALA A 384 9.91 34.23 6.09
CA ALA A 384 11.03 33.54 6.75
C ALA A 384 11.28 32.14 6.15
N ASN A 385 12.32 31.44 6.61
CA ASN A 385 12.87 30.27 5.96
C ASN A 385 12.24 28.96 6.49
N ILE A 386 12.16 27.93 5.65
CA ILE A 386 11.66 26.60 6.04
C ILE A 386 12.53 25.98 7.12
N GLU A 387 13.82 26.29 7.12
CA GLU A 387 14.83 25.87 8.07
C GLU A 387 14.58 26.37 9.50
N ASP A 388 13.82 27.46 9.65
CA ASP A 388 13.39 27.96 10.96
C ASP A 388 12.20 27.15 11.52
N VAL A 389 11.40 26.58 10.61
CA VAL A 389 10.17 25.85 10.93
C VAL A 389 10.44 24.36 11.09
N CYS A 390 11.18 23.75 10.17
CA CYS A 390 11.41 22.32 10.08
C CYS A 390 12.89 22.03 10.36
N LYS A 391 13.14 21.23 11.40
CA LYS A 391 14.50 20.92 11.86
C LYS A 391 14.71 19.42 12.00
N LYS A 392 15.98 19.02 12.00
CA LYS A 392 16.40 17.67 12.34
C LYS A 392 16.39 17.45 13.85
N SER A 393 16.53 16.20 14.27
CA SER A 393 16.51 15.80 15.68
C SER A 393 17.59 16.49 16.55
N ASP A 394 18.71 16.88 15.94
CA ASP A 394 19.82 17.62 16.58
C ASP A 394 19.65 19.16 16.52
N ASP A 395 18.47 19.65 16.16
CA ASP A 395 18.14 21.07 15.94
C ASP A 395 18.84 21.74 14.75
N SER A 396 19.59 20.97 13.95
CA SER A 396 20.18 21.50 12.71
C SER A 396 19.11 21.74 11.62
N PRO A 397 19.38 22.68 10.69
CA PRO A 397 18.53 22.91 9.53
C PRO A 397 18.33 21.66 8.68
N VAL A 398 17.14 21.52 8.10
CA VAL A 398 16.90 20.55 7.03
C VAL A 398 17.70 20.91 5.78
N ASP A 399 17.99 19.90 4.96
CA ASP A 399 18.84 20.02 3.77
C ASP A 399 18.24 19.25 2.57
N ALA A 400 18.97 19.22 1.45
CA ALA A 400 18.57 18.56 0.21
C ALA A 400 18.33 17.03 0.34
N SER A 401 18.77 16.38 1.41
CA SER A 401 18.50 14.97 1.68
C SER A 401 17.25 14.76 2.54
N SER A 402 16.72 15.83 3.14
CA SER A 402 15.62 15.78 4.07
C SER A 402 14.30 15.49 3.35
N THR A 403 13.47 14.65 3.97
CA THR A 403 12.15 14.20 3.47
C THR A 403 11.01 14.49 4.46
N SER A 404 11.38 14.89 5.68
CA SER A 404 10.49 15.07 6.83
C SER A 404 11.16 15.97 7.85
N CYS A 405 10.35 16.46 8.79
CA CYS A 405 10.78 17.20 9.97
C CYS A 405 10.87 16.26 11.16
N ASP A 406 11.91 16.41 11.99
CA ASP A 406 12.02 15.72 13.28
C ASP A 406 11.61 16.64 14.44
N LYS A 407 11.75 17.95 14.25
CA LYS A 407 11.37 19.00 15.20
C LYS A 407 10.75 20.18 14.47
N CYS A 408 9.87 20.90 15.17
CA CYS A 408 9.21 22.08 14.65
C CYS A 408 9.54 23.32 15.48
N GLY A 409 9.84 24.41 14.78
CA GLY A 409 10.19 25.70 15.36
C GLY A 409 9.06 26.72 15.33
N THR A 410 9.45 27.99 15.44
CA THR A 410 8.54 29.13 15.44
C THR A 410 8.96 30.06 14.31
N ASN A 411 8.01 30.58 13.55
CA ASN A 411 8.27 31.48 12.43
C ASN A 411 7.24 32.60 12.40
N GLY A 412 7.71 33.85 12.36
CA GLY A 412 6.84 35.03 12.27
C GLY A 412 5.82 35.16 13.41
N GLY A 413 6.13 34.63 14.60
CA GLY A 413 5.21 34.57 15.75
C GLY A 413 4.21 33.41 15.72
N THR A 414 4.22 32.57 14.68
CA THR A 414 3.43 31.33 14.60
C THR A 414 4.25 30.17 15.14
N ASN A 415 3.71 29.46 16.12
CA ASN A 415 4.30 28.22 16.64
C ASN A 415 3.84 27.04 15.80
N TYR A 416 4.78 26.18 15.42
CA TYR A 416 4.48 24.94 14.71
C TYR A 416 4.56 23.76 15.66
N PHE A 417 3.75 22.74 15.40
CA PHE A 417 3.82 21.46 16.10
C PHE A 417 4.14 20.33 15.14
N LEU A 418 4.82 19.31 15.67
CA LEU A 418 5.20 18.12 14.93
C LEU A 418 4.04 17.12 14.92
N LEU A 419 3.69 16.64 13.73
CA LEU A 419 2.76 15.52 13.56
C LEU A 419 3.21 14.65 12.40
N ASN A 420 3.47 13.36 12.65
CA ASN A 420 3.85 12.38 11.62
C ASN A 420 4.97 12.85 10.67
N GLY A 421 6.00 13.52 11.20
CA GLY A 421 7.15 13.98 10.41
C GLY A 421 6.90 15.26 9.61
N GLY A 422 5.82 15.99 9.86
CA GLY A 422 5.56 17.31 9.29
C GLY A 422 5.37 18.38 10.36
N CYS A 423 5.60 19.65 9.97
CA CYS A 423 5.36 20.81 10.83
C CYS A 423 4.10 21.55 10.43
N TYR A 424 3.19 21.69 11.40
CA TYR A 424 1.86 22.25 11.20
C TYR A 424 1.72 23.52 12.03
N PRO A 425 1.26 24.64 11.46
CA PRO A 425 1.08 25.87 12.23
C PRO A 425 -0.10 25.70 13.18
N ALA A 426 0.04 26.17 14.42
CA ALA A 426 -1.06 26.26 15.37
C ALA A 426 -1.64 27.69 15.41
N GLY A 427 -2.89 27.79 15.85
CA GLY A 427 -3.56 29.06 16.09
C GLY A 427 -4.82 29.26 15.26
N THR A 428 -5.30 30.51 15.21
CA THR A 428 -6.52 30.90 14.48
C THR A 428 -6.24 31.83 13.30
N SER A 429 -5.00 32.28 13.15
CA SER A 429 -4.60 33.33 12.20
C SER A 429 -4.44 32.85 10.75
N ASN A 430 -4.29 31.55 10.52
CA ASN A 430 -4.06 30.95 9.19
C ASN A 430 -5.33 30.24 8.68
N ALA A 431 -6.35 31.01 8.31
CA ALA A 431 -7.61 30.46 7.81
C ALA A 431 -7.37 29.54 6.60
N GLY A 432 -7.69 28.25 6.73
CA GLY A 432 -7.51 27.22 5.69
C GLY A 432 -6.35 26.25 5.92
N SER A 433 -5.47 26.52 6.89
CA SER A 433 -4.40 25.61 7.29
C SER A 433 -4.92 24.30 7.91
N LEU A 434 -4.24 23.18 7.64
CA LEU A 434 -4.55 21.89 8.28
C LEU A 434 -4.18 21.90 9.77
N GLY A 435 -3.07 22.53 10.12
CA GLY A 435 -2.57 22.65 11.49
C GLY A 435 -3.56 23.32 12.42
N ASN A 436 -4.22 24.37 11.96
CA ASN A 436 -5.26 25.07 12.75
C ASN A 436 -6.51 24.21 13.00
N LYS A 437 -6.77 23.19 12.17
CA LYS A 437 -7.85 22.22 12.42
C LYS A 437 -7.47 21.20 13.49
N ILE A 438 -6.18 21.03 13.77
CA ILE A 438 -5.68 20.06 14.74
C ILE A 438 -5.40 20.75 16.08
N CYS A 439 -4.71 21.90 16.04
CA CYS A 439 -4.12 22.51 17.21
C CYS A 439 -4.42 24.02 17.28
N SER A 440 -5.05 24.44 18.38
CA SER A 440 -5.30 25.85 18.68
C SER A 440 -4.08 26.51 19.33
N THR A 441 -3.31 25.77 20.13
CA THR A 441 -2.13 26.29 20.80
C THR A 441 -0.98 25.27 20.78
N ALA A 442 0.19 25.69 20.31
CA ALA A 442 1.42 24.89 20.32
C ALA A 442 2.55 25.58 21.09
N ALA A 443 3.40 24.78 21.72
CA ALA A 443 4.61 25.22 22.41
C ALA A 443 5.72 24.17 22.25
N ASN A 444 6.97 24.63 22.07
CA ASN A 444 8.16 23.77 21.94
C ASN A 444 8.01 22.65 20.89
N GLY A 445 7.39 22.93 19.74
CA GLY A 445 7.21 21.94 18.69
C GLY A 445 6.10 20.91 18.96
N ALA A 446 5.33 21.05 20.04
CA ALA A 446 4.23 20.15 20.39
C ALA A 446 2.89 20.89 20.50
N CYS A 447 1.81 20.19 20.15
CA CYS A 447 0.47 20.71 20.40
C CYS A 447 0.15 20.58 21.89
N ILE A 448 -0.29 21.66 22.53
CA ILE A 448 -0.68 21.67 23.95
C ILE A 448 -2.17 21.90 24.14
N GLN A 449 -2.88 22.32 23.09
CA GLN A 449 -4.32 22.46 23.08
C GLN A 449 -4.87 22.19 21.69
N THR A 450 -5.74 21.20 21.56
CA THR A 450 -6.38 20.86 20.28
C THR A 450 -7.35 21.97 19.85
N ALA A 451 -7.61 22.04 18.55
CA ALA A 451 -8.67 22.90 18.03
C ALA A 451 -10.05 22.32 18.36
N GLN A 452 -11.09 23.16 18.28
CA GLN A 452 -12.47 22.68 18.36
C GLN A 452 -12.76 21.76 17.17
N ASP A 453 -13.45 20.64 17.42
CA ASP A 453 -13.77 19.61 16.43
C ASP A 453 -12.51 19.04 15.72
N SER A 454 -11.41 18.98 16.46
CA SER A 454 -10.14 18.44 15.97
C SER A 454 -10.25 16.96 15.59
N PRO A 455 -9.54 16.51 14.52
CA PRO A 455 -9.39 15.10 14.19
C PRO A 455 -8.52 14.31 15.17
N PHE A 456 -7.95 14.98 16.16
CA PHE A 456 -7.08 14.41 17.18
C PHE A 456 -7.51 14.86 18.58
N LEU A 457 -7.40 13.93 19.54
CA LEU A 457 -7.45 14.18 20.98
C LEU A 457 -6.04 14.35 21.52
N LEU A 458 -5.90 15.09 22.62
CA LEU A 458 -4.64 15.23 23.34
C LEU A 458 -4.64 14.29 24.56
N GLU A 459 -3.85 13.22 24.51
CA GLU A 459 -3.63 12.31 25.64
C GLU A 459 -2.24 12.60 26.23
N GLY A 460 -2.21 13.44 27.27
CA GLY A 460 -0.97 13.97 27.82
C GLY A 460 -0.32 14.98 26.84
N THR A 461 0.79 14.59 26.22
CA THR A 461 1.48 15.38 25.18
C THR A 461 1.37 14.77 23.78
N GLN A 462 0.64 13.65 23.64
CA GLN A 462 0.52 12.91 22.38
C GLN A 462 -0.81 13.20 21.71
N LEU A 463 -0.76 13.51 20.41
CA LEU A 463 -1.95 13.62 19.57
C LEU A 463 -2.40 12.23 19.12
N VAL A 464 -3.60 11.83 19.55
CA VAL A 464 -4.20 10.54 19.23
C VAL A 464 -5.39 10.76 18.32
N SER A 465 -5.38 10.14 17.13
CA SER A 465 -6.44 10.35 16.14
C SER A 465 -7.81 9.87 16.65
N CYS A 466 -8.88 10.64 16.40
CA CYS A 466 -10.25 10.22 16.71
C CYS A 466 -10.57 8.85 16.10
N SER A 467 -10.08 8.62 14.88
CA SER A 467 -10.30 7.39 14.11
C SER A 467 -9.71 6.14 14.77
N SER A 468 -8.70 6.30 15.64
CA SER A 468 -8.10 5.21 16.40
C SER A 468 -8.91 4.80 17.63
N LYS A 469 -9.78 5.69 18.14
CA LYS A 469 -10.70 5.41 19.25
C LYS A 469 -12.06 4.97 18.72
N MET A 470 -12.53 5.62 17.66
CA MET A 470 -13.82 5.38 17.02
C MET A 470 -13.62 5.25 15.52
N SER A 471 -13.90 4.07 14.97
CA SER A 471 -13.72 3.82 13.54
C SER A 471 -14.48 4.84 12.69
N GLY A 472 -13.82 5.42 11.69
CA GLY A 472 -14.43 6.39 10.78
C GLY A 472 -14.62 7.81 11.34
N CYS A 473 -14.30 8.05 12.61
CA CYS A 473 -14.49 9.37 13.22
C CYS A 473 -13.33 10.31 12.91
N VAL A 474 -13.61 11.52 12.40
CA VAL A 474 -12.59 12.53 12.05
C VAL A 474 -12.77 13.88 12.75
N ALA A 475 -13.76 14.00 13.64
CA ALA A 475 -13.83 15.04 14.64
C ALA A 475 -14.48 14.45 15.89
N CYS A 476 -13.88 14.63 17.05
CA CYS A 476 -14.41 14.10 18.29
C CYS A 476 -14.15 15.07 19.46
N SER A 477 -15.11 15.15 20.38
CA SER A 477 -14.95 15.93 21.62
C SER A 477 -14.23 15.14 22.72
N ASP A 478 -14.34 13.81 22.67
CA ASP A 478 -13.73 12.87 23.60
C ASP A 478 -13.58 11.49 22.93
N ALA A 479 -13.06 10.50 23.66
CA ALA A 479 -12.78 9.16 23.14
C ALA A 479 -14.03 8.34 22.74
N SER A 480 -15.24 8.84 23.02
CA SER A 480 -16.52 8.16 22.81
C SER A 480 -17.58 8.96 22.02
N THR A 481 -17.35 10.25 21.79
CA THR A 481 -18.30 11.13 21.10
C THR A 481 -17.73 11.57 19.75
N CYS A 482 -18.26 11.04 18.66
CA CYS A 482 -17.93 11.51 17.32
C CYS A 482 -18.83 12.66 16.89
N SER A 483 -18.22 13.79 16.54
CA SER A 483 -18.89 14.98 16.01
C SER A 483 -18.95 15.00 14.48
N LYS A 484 -18.06 14.26 13.80
CA LYS A 484 -18.02 14.20 12.33
C LYS A 484 -17.39 12.91 11.82
N CYS A 485 -18.05 12.28 10.85
CA CYS A 485 -17.51 11.13 10.13
C CYS A 485 -16.62 11.54 8.95
N GLY A 486 -15.59 10.75 8.71
CA GLY A 486 -14.62 10.97 7.65
C GLY A 486 -14.98 10.34 6.33
N VAL A 487 -14.07 10.50 5.37
CA VAL A 487 -14.16 9.92 4.03
C VAL A 487 -14.43 8.41 4.11
N GLY A 488 -15.48 7.97 3.42
CA GLY A 488 -15.94 6.58 3.37
C GLY A 488 -16.87 6.18 4.52
N TYR A 489 -17.33 7.13 5.34
CA TYR A 489 -18.26 6.86 6.43
C TYR A 489 -19.43 7.86 6.42
N VAL A 490 -20.57 7.40 6.95
CA VAL A 490 -21.77 8.21 7.17
C VAL A 490 -22.16 8.16 8.65
N GLU A 491 -22.68 9.27 9.16
CA GLU A 491 -23.19 9.36 10.52
C GLU A 491 -24.43 8.49 10.69
N THR A 492 -24.47 7.69 11.75
CA THR A 492 -25.69 7.00 12.16
C THR A 492 -26.55 7.94 12.99
N PRO A 493 -27.81 8.21 12.59
CA PRO A 493 -28.71 9.04 13.38
C PRO A 493 -28.75 8.54 14.82
N SER A 494 -28.66 9.45 15.79
CA SER A 494 -28.83 9.20 17.24
C SER A 494 -27.76 8.38 17.99
N SER A 495 -26.60 8.06 17.40
CA SER A 495 -25.56 7.24 18.06
C SER A 495 -24.15 7.84 18.13
N ASN A 496 -23.94 9.06 17.62
CA ASN A 496 -22.61 9.72 17.55
C ASN A 496 -21.51 8.78 17.03
N ALA A 497 -21.87 7.91 16.07
CA ALA A 497 -21.04 6.86 15.52
C ALA A 497 -21.02 6.92 13.99
N CYS A 498 -19.98 6.33 13.40
CA CYS A 498 -19.75 6.33 11.97
C CYS A 498 -19.87 4.92 11.40
N THR A 499 -20.69 4.77 10.38
CA THR A 499 -20.85 3.50 9.64
C THR A 499 -20.14 3.59 8.30
N PRO A 500 -19.34 2.58 7.91
CA PRO A 500 -18.67 2.61 6.62
C PRO A 500 -19.68 2.56 5.46
N CYS A 501 -19.38 3.29 4.39
CA CYS A 501 -20.07 3.14 3.12
C CYS A 501 -19.80 1.73 2.59
N SER A 502 -20.86 1.01 2.24
CA SER A 502 -20.82 -0.36 1.69
C SER A 502 -20.50 -0.38 0.19
N VAL A 503 -20.57 0.78 -0.47
CA VAL A 503 -20.17 0.94 -1.87
C VAL A 503 -18.65 1.06 -1.93
N GLU A 504 -18.02 0.14 -2.67
CA GLU A 504 -16.58 0.16 -2.90
C GLU A 504 -16.14 1.46 -3.58
N ASN A 505 -14.99 2.02 -3.17
CA ASN A 505 -14.43 3.27 -3.67
C ASN A 505 -15.31 4.51 -3.45
N CYS A 506 -16.22 4.47 -2.47
CA CYS A 506 -17.05 5.60 -2.11
C CYS A 506 -16.33 6.55 -1.14
N ALA A 507 -16.29 7.85 -1.47
CA ALA A 507 -15.75 8.90 -0.61
C ALA A 507 -16.80 9.46 0.36
N SER A 508 -18.04 9.58 -0.08
CA SER A 508 -19.15 10.04 0.74
C SER A 508 -20.44 9.35 0.29
N CYS A 509 -21.29 9.02 1.25
CA CYS A 509 -22.54 8.33 1.03
C CYS A 509 -23.67 8.98 1.84
N SER A 510 -24.89 9.01 1.30
CA SER A 510 -26.07 9.53 2.02
C SER A 510 -26.58 8.55 3.07
N ASP A 511 -26.32 7.26 2.83
CA ASP A 511 -26.54 6.13 3.73
C ASP A 511 -25.50 5.05 3.37
N ALA A 512 -25.41 3.98 4.17
CA ALA A 512 -24.40 2.95 3.95
C ALA A 512 -24.44 2.31 2.55
N ALA A 513 -25.56 2.33 1.82
CA ALA A 513 -25.70 1.70 0.51
C ALA A 513 -25.66 2.68 -0.67
N THR A 514 -25.86 3.97 -0.44
CA THR A 514 -26.00 4.98 -1.50
C THR A 514 -24.81 5.93 -1.55
N CYS A 515 -23.89 5.69 -2.48
CA CYS A 515 -22.75 6.59 -2.68
C CYS A 515 -23.17 7.90 -3.36
N THR A 516 -22.62 9.02 -2.91
CA THR A 516 -22.87 10.35 -3.49
C THR A 516 -21.62 10.94 -4.14
N THR A 517 -20.42 10.56 -3.70
CA THR A 517 -19.16 10.94 -4.35
C THR A 517 -18.15 9.81 -4.24
N CYS A 518 -17.45 9.53 -5.35
CA CYS A 518 -16.41 8.53 -5.43
C CYS A 518 -15.05 9.08 -4.99
N LEU A 519 -14.11 8.19 -4.63
CA LEU A 519 -12.77 8.58 -4.16
C LEU A 519 -11.92 9.31 -5.24
N ASP A 520 -12.29 9.23 -6.51
CA ASP A 520 -11.72 10.03 -7.61
C ASP A 520 -12.40 11.41 -7.76
N GLY A 521 -13.39 11.72 -6.92
CA GLY A 521 -14.19 12.95 -6.98
C GLY A 521 -15.40 12.89 -7.92
N SER A 522 -15.54 11.82 -8.72
CA SER A 522 -16.63 11.64 -9.66
C SER A 522 -17.96 11.38 -8.94
N ALA A 523 -19.07 11.68 -9.59
CA ALA A 523 -20.37 11.19 -9.17
C ALA A 523 -20.58 9.75 -9.67
N PRO A 524 -21.23 8.86 -8.89
CA PRO A 524 -21.63 7.54 -9.37
C PRO A 524 -22.60 7.65 -10.55
N ALA A 525 -22.65 6.62 -11.39
CA ALA A 525 -23.50 6.62 -12.58
C ALA A 525 -24.99 6.65 -12.18
N ALA A 526 -25.81 7.42 -12.88
CA ALA A 526 -27.23 7.57 -12.56
C ALA A 526 -28.03 6.25 -12.54
N THR A 527 -27.53 5.22 -13.23
CA THR A 527 -28.14 3.88 -13.33
C THR A 527 -27.42 2.81 -12.50
N ASP A 528 -26.26 3.12 -11.90
CA ASP A 528 -25.48 2.21 -11.04
C ASP A 528 -24.83 3.01 -9.90
N PRO A 529 -25.28 2.84 -8.63
CA PRO A 529 -24.74 3.58 -7.49
C PRO A 529 -23.30 3.20 -7.13
N LYS A 530 -22.64 2.33 -7.90
CA LYS A 530 -21.24 1.94 -7.72
C LYS A 530 -20.27 2.98 -8.27
N CYS A 531 -19.20 3.20 -7.53
CA CYS A 531 -18.05 3.94 -8.01
C CYS A 531 -17.18 3.07 -8.91
N LYS A 532 -16.57 3.70 -9.92
CA LYS A 532 -15.56 3.04 -10.74
C LYS A 532 -14.36 2.68 -9.85
N ALA A 533 -13.79 1.50 -10.06
CA ALA A 533 -12.61 1.06 -9.31
C ALA A 533 -11.46 2.07 -9.45
N LEU A 534 -10.88 2.46 -8.31
CA LEU A 534 -9.59 3.15 -8.27
C LEU A 534 -8.51 2.10 -8.48
N GLU A 535 -7.97 2.01 -9.70
CA GLU A 535 -6.89 1.07 -9.98
C GLU A 535 -5.60 1.58 -9.31
N ALA A 536 -5.26 1.00 -8.15
CA ALA A 536 -3.93 1.10 -7.56
C ALA A 536 -3.03 0.06 -8.22
N SER A 537 -1.86 0.50 -8.68
CA SER A 537 -0.83 -0.35 -9.26
C SER A 537 -0.49 -1.54 -8.34
N GLY A 538 -0.81 -2.76 -8.79
CA GLY A 538 -0.29 -4.01 -8.26
C GLY A 538 -1.32 -5.05 -7.81
N SER A 539 -1.64 -5.97 -8.72
CA SER A 539 -2.27 -7.28 -8.49
C SER A 539 -3.78 -7.29 -8.15
N SER A 540 -4.62 -7.00 -9.14
CA SER A 540 -6.00 -7.50 -9.17
C SER A 540 -6.00 -8.97 -9.62
N SER A 541 -5.78 -9.88 -8.67
CA SER A 541 -6.45 -11.19 -8.71
C SER A 541 -7.81 -11.01 -8.05
N SER A 542 -8.81 -10.55 -8.79
CA SER A 542 -10.22 -10.83 -8.48
C SER A 542 -10.53 -12.29 -8.86
N GLY A 543 -9.75 -13.21 -8.27
CA GLY A 543 -10.09 -14.61 -8.21
C GLY A 543 -11.11 -14.79 -7.10
N LEU A 544 -12.33 -15.17 -7.48
CA LEU A 544 -13.30 -15.76 -6.57
C LEU A 544 -12.59 -16.73 -5.62
N SER A 545 -12.86 -16.59 -4.32
CA SER A 545 -12.39 -17.51 -3.28
C SER A 545 -12.53 -18.96 -3.75
N GLY A 546 -11.40 -19.67 -3.85
CA GLY A 546 -11.33 -21.09 -4.25
C GLY A 546 -12.15 -22.03 -3.35
N GLY A 547 -12.74 -21.53 -2.26
CA GLY A 547 -13.72 -22.25 -1.44
C GLY A 547 -15.10 -22.45 -2.11
N ALA A 548 -15.48 -21.66 -3.12
CA ALA A 548 -16.78 -21.81 -3.78
C ALA A 548 -16.81 -22.87 -4.88
N ILE A 549 -15.66 -23.13 -5.54
CA ILE A 549 -15.60 -24.03 -6.70
C ILE A 549 -15.40 -25.50 -6.27
N ALA A 550 -14.76 -25.75 -5.12
CA ALA A 550 -14.69 -27.09 -4.54
C ALA A 550 -16.03 -27.60 -3.97
N GLY A 551 -16.94 -26.70 -3.58
CA GLY A 551 -18.26 -27.07 -3.07
C GLY A 551 -19.25 -27.50 -4.15
N ILE A 552 -19.20 -26.87 -5.33
CA ILE A 552 -20.16 -27.13 -6.42
C ILE A 552 -19.88 -28.47 -7.10
N VAL A 553 -18.61 -28.86 -7.26
CA VAL A 553 -18.25 -30.16 -7.86
C VAL A 553 -18.65 -31.33 -6.93
N ILE A 554 -18.48 -31.16 -5.62
CA ILE A 554 -18.90 -32.18 -4.63
C ILE A 554 -20.43 -32.25 -4.54
N ALA A 555 -21.14 -31.13 -4.61
CA ALA A 555 -22.61 -31.13 -4.63
C ALA A 555 -23.17 -31.81 -5.89
N VAL A 556 -22.59 -31.58 -7.07
CA VAL A 556 -23.02 -32.25 -8.31
C VAL A 556 -22.72 -33.75 -8.29
N LEU A 557 -21.56 -34.17 -7.75
CA LEU A 557 -21.24 -35.60 -7.61
C LEU A 557 -22.11 -36.31 -6.56
N LEU A 558 -22.50 -35.65 -5.47
CA LEU A 558 -23.43 -36.19 -4.48
C LEU A 558 -24.87 -36.25 -5.00
N VAL A 559 -25.30 -35.29 -5.83
CA VAL A 559 -26.63 -35.31 -6.46
C VAL A 559 -26.71 -36.38 -7.54
N LEU A 560 -25.67 -36.54 -8.37
CA LEU A 560 -25.63 -37.59 -9.40
C LEU A 560 -25.44 -39.00 -8.79
N GLY A 561 -24.61 -39.13 -7.75
CA GLY A 561 -24.46 -40.36 -6.98
C GLY A 561 -25.73 -40.74 -6.19
N GLY A 562 -26.42 -39.75 -5.64
CA GLY A 562 -27.71 -39.91 -4.94
C GLY A 562 -28.84 -40.31 -5.88
N LEU A 563 -28.94 -39.71 -7.07
CA LEU A 563 -29.92 -40.11 -8.09
C LEU A 563 -29.62 -41.52 -8.63
N GLY A 564 -28.34 -41.86 -8.86
CA GLY A 564 -27.93 -43.18 -9.31
C GLY A 564 -28.26 -44.28 -8.29
N GLY A 565 -27.98 -44.03 -7.01
CA GLY A 565 -28.32 -44.94 -5.91
C GLY A 565 -29.82 -45.08 -5.69
N PHE A 566 -30.58 -43.99 -5.79
CA PHE A 566 -32.03 -44.01 -5.65
C PHE A 566 -32.71 -44.75 -6.80
N LEU A 567 -32.25 -44.56 -8.05
CA LEU A 567 -32.78 -45.30 -9.21
C LEU A 567 -32.40 -46.78 -9.16
N GLY A 568 -31.17 -47.11 -8.73
CA GLY A 568 -30.74 -48.50 -8.54
C GLY A 568 -31.56 -49.24 -7.46
N TRP A 569 -31.85 -48.57 -6.34
CA TRP A 569 -32.69 -49.13 -5.28
C TRP A 569 -34.17 -49.21 -5.69
N TRP A 570 -34.69 -48.20 -6.39
CA TRP A 570 -36.09 -48.17 -6.83
C TRP A 570 -36.41 -49.25 -7.87
N PHE A 571 -35.52 -49.51 -8.82
CA PHE A 571 -35.72 -50.57 -9.83
C PHE A 571 -35.28 -51.95 -9.36
N GLY A 572 -34.29 -52.05 -8.46
CA GLY A 572 -33.78 -53.34 -7.96
C GLY A 572 -34.57 -53.95 -6.81
N CYS A 573 -35.12 -53.13 -5.90
CA CYS A 573 -35.77 -53.62 -4.67
C CYS A 573 -37.30 -53.53 -4.69
N ARG A 574 -37.90 -52.87 -5.68
CA ARG A 574 -39.37 -52.74 -5.78
C ARG A 574 -40.03 -53.73 -6.74
N GLY A 575 -39.23 -54.60 -7.36
CA GLY A 575 -39.65 -55.64 -8.31
C GLY A 575 -39.55 -57.07 -7.75
N LYS A 576 -39.85 -57.26 -6.46
CA LYS A 576 -40.08 -58.58 -5.88
C LYS A 576 -41.17 -58.52 -4.81
#